data_AF-X1EAS7-F1
#
_entry.id   AF-X1EAS7-F1
#
_cell.length_a   1.000
_cell.length_b   1.000
_cell.length_c   1.000
_cell.angle_alpha   90.00
_cell.angle_beta   90.00
_cell.angle_gamma   90.00
#
_symmetry.space_group_name_H-M   'P 1'
#
loop_
_entity.id
_entity.type
_entity.pdbx_description
1 polymer ?
#
loop_
_entity_poly.entity_id
_entity_poly.type
_entity_poly.pdbx_seq_one_letter_code
_entity_poly.pdbx_strand_id
1 'polypeptide(L)' 'MCQVNNFVTFRVKPIGSEEFLNQMVETLGIIIDRCPKGRPRKMES' A
#
# COMPACT_ATOMS: atom_id res chain seq x y z
N MET A 1 -17.95 -14.00 26.76
CA MET A 1 -17.71 -13.02 25.68
C MET A 1 -16.48 -12.20 26.08
N CYS A 2 -15.29 -12.53 25.60
CA CYS A 2 -14.08 -11.78 25.91
C CYS A 2 -13.62 -11.09 24.62
N GLN A 3 -13.83 -9.79 24.53
CA GLN A 3 -13.31 -9.00 23.42
C GLN A 3 -11.82 -8.72 23.69
N VAL A 4 -10.95 -9.45 23.01
CA VAL A 4 -9.50 -9.23 23.03
C VAL A 4 -9.15 -8.10 22.06
N ASN A 5 -9.17 -6.85 22.53
CA ASN A 5 -8.58 -5.73 21.79
C ASN A 5 -7.05 -5.78 21.94
N ASN A 6 -6.41 -6.65 21.15
CA ASN A 6 -4.95 -6.74 21.05
C ASN A 6 -4.45 -5.66 20.09
N PHE A 7 -4.33 -4.41 20.54
CA PHE A 7 -3.52 -3.44 19.82
C PHE A 7 -2.06 -3.64 20.23
N VAL A 8 -1.28 -4.29 19.36
CA VAL A 8 0.18 -4.35 19.51
C VAL A 8 0.73 -2.94 19.30
N THR A 9 1.07 -2.27 20.41
CA THR A 9 1.73 -0.96 20.34
C THR A 9 3.19 -1.19 19.96
N PHE A 10 3.51 -1.04 18.67
CA PHE A 10 4.91 -0.96 18.25
C PHE A 10 5.53 0.31 18.85
N ARG A 11 6.57 0.16 19.67
CA ARG A 11 7.41 1.25 20.21
C ARG A 11 8.29 1.91 19.13
N VAL A 12 7.88 1.88 17.88
CA VAL A 12 8.55 2.56 16.78
C VAL A 12 8.03 4.00 16.77
N LYS A 13 8.93 4.97 16.64
CA LYS A 13 8.54 6.38 16.53
C LYS A 13 7.54 6.49 15.36
N PRO A 14 6.35 7.09 15.56
CA PRO A 14 5.36 7.15 14.50
C PRO A 14 5.96 7.89 13.33
N ILE A 15 5.83 7.29 12.15
CA ILE A 15 6.22 7.94 10.89
C ILE A 15 5.35 9.19 10.71
N GLY A 16 5.96 10.28 10.29
CA GLY A 16 5.20 11.50 9.97
C GLY A 16 4.19 11.22 8.86
N SER A 17 3.06 11.91 8.86
CA SER A 17 2.07 11.80 7.77
C SER A 17 2.68 12.09 6.40
N GLU A 18 3.58 13.07 6.32
CA GLU A 18 4.32 13.41 5.11
C GLU A 18 5.29 12.29 4.68
N GLU A 19 6.07 11.76 5.61
CA GLU A 19 7.03 10.68 5.34
C GLU A 19 6.32 9.38 4.93
N PHE A 20 5.16 9.10 5.53
CA PHE A 20 4.28 8.00 5.14
C PHE A 20 3.72 8.18 3.74
N LEU A 21 3.22 9.38 3.41
CA LEU A 21 2.71 9.69 2.07
C LEU A 21 3.81 9.56 1.02
N ASN A 22 5.01 10.05 1.30
CA ASN A 22 6.16 9.94 0.40
C ASN A 22 6.54 8.47 0.14
N GLN A 23 6.60 7.64 1.19
CA GLN A 23 6.86 6.20 1.04
C GLN A 23 5.74 5.48 0.27
N MET A 24 4.47 5.84 0.49
CA MET A 24 3.36 5.27 -0.25
C MET A 24 3.42 5.62 -1.74
N VAL A 25 3.73 6.87 -2.09
CA VAL A 25 3.85 7.31 -3.49
C VAL A 25 4.99 6.58 -4.19
N GLU A 26 6.16 6.47 -3.55
CA GLU A 26 7.31 5.74 -4.09
C GLU A 26 6.97 4.26 -4.31
N THR A 27 6.38 3.61 -3.31
CA THR A 27 5.96 2.20 -3.38
C THR A 27 4.93 2.00 -4.49
N LEU A 28 3.94 2.88 -4.60
CA LEU A 28 2.90 2.80 -5.62
C LEU A 28 3.47 3.04 -7.03
N GLY A 29 4.42 3.96 -7.17
CA GLY A 29 5.14 4.18 -8.43
C GLY A 29 5.87 2.92 -8.90
N ILE A 30 6.54 2.22 -7.98
CA ILE A 30 7.21 0.94 -8.26
C ILE A 30 6.19 -0.14 -8.65
N ILE A 31 5.04 -0.21 -7.96
CA ILE A 31 3.97 -1.17 -8.29
C ILE A 31 3.42 -0.91 -9.69
N ILE A 32 3.18 0.35 -10.06
CA ILE A 32 2.66 0.73 -11.37
C ILE A 32 3.68 0.42 -12.48
N ASP A 33 4.95 0.73 -12.26
CA ASP A 33 6.04 0.45 -13.21
C ASP A 33 6.20 -1.06 -13.43
N ARG A 34 6.16 -1.83 -12.33
CA ARG A 34 6.32 -3.29 -12.36
C ARG A 34 5.05 -4.03 -12.78
N CYS A 35 3.88 -3.39 -12.73
CA CYS A 35 2.65 -3.98 -13.19
C CYS A 35 2.73 -4.13 -14.71
N PRO A 36 2.82 -5.36 -15.25
CA PRO A 36 2.76 -5.54 -16.69
C PRO A 36 1.41 -4.98 -17.11
N LYS A 37 1.43 -3.83 -17.82
CA LYS A 37 0.23 -3.24 -18.43
C LYS A 37 -0.34 -4.31 -19.34
N GLY A 38 -1.26 -5.10 -18.79
CA GLY A 38 -1.87 -6.22 -19.48
C GLY A 38 -2.35 -5.69 -20.81
N ARG A 39 -1.82 -6.28 -21.89
CA ARG A 39 -2.17 -5.94 -23.27
C ARG A 39 -3.68 -5.70 -23.31
N PRO A 40 -4.18 -4.56 -23.84
CA PRO A 40 -5.61 -4.32 -23.90
C PRO A 40 -6.26 -5.57 -24.46
N ARG A 41 -7.10 -6.25 -23.67
CA ARG A 41 -7.84 -7.40 -24.15
C ARG A 41 -8.69 -6.85 -25.28
N LYS A 42 -8.32 -7.18 -26.53
CA LYS A 42 -9.15 -6.82 -27.68
C LYS A 42 -10.51 -7.41 -27.38
N MET A 43 -11.49 -6.53 -27.14
CA MET A 43 -12.88 -6.93 -27.05
C MET A 43 -13.26 -7.19 -28.51
N GLU A 44 -13.31 -8.47 -28.89
CA GLU A 44 -13.80 -8.85 -30.21
C GLU A 44 -15.28 -8.41 -30.30
N SER A 45 -15.60 -7.75 -31.43
CA SER A 45 -16.92 -7.20 -31.76
C SER A 45 -18.03 -8.23 -31.78
#